data_AF-A0A6G4X0Z5-F1
#
_entry.id   AF-A0A6G4X0Z5-F1
#
_cell.length_a   1.000
_cell.length_b   1.000
_cell.length_c   1.000
_cell.angle_alpha   90.00
_cell.angle_beta   90.00
_cell.angle_gamma   90.00
#
_symmetry.space_group_name_H-M   'P 1'
#
loop_
_entity.id
_entity.type
_entity.pdbx_description
1 polymer ?
#
loop_
_entity_poly.entity_id
_entity_poly.type
_entity_poly.pdbx_seq_one_letter_code
_entity_poly.pdbx_strand_id
1 'polypeptide(L)'
;MAGFRALAQQVRDPHRAPSQRRQALRKCLERFAPYGHRATWQHLCASAGFHPDDREPDPSLLVAALEELEEARSVWLAYESEVAARRRREKREGIRQPTALDEWHRLTWGGRSLLRCDPAQPPTPRLAEVLRRMISAMDGRYGHPAGRRTMASSQG
;
A
#
# COMPACT_ATOMS: atom_id res chain seq x y z
N MET A 1 13.55 10.68 -14.40
CA MET A 1 12.60 9.54 -14.26
C MET A 1 11.21 10.11 -14.02
N ALA A 2 10.19 9.65 -14.74
CA ALA A 2 8.83 10.18 -14.59
C ALA A 2 8.23 9.81 -13.23
N GLY A 3 7.54 10.74 -12.57
CA GLY A 3 6.84 10.46 -11.31
C GLY A 3 5.57 9.62 -11.52
N PHE A 4 5.04 9.03 -10.44
CA PHE A 4 3.83 8.18 -10.48
C PHE A 4 2.66 8.84 -11.23
N ARG A 5 2.37 10.13 -10.96
CA ARG A 5 1.29 10.87 -11.62
C ARG A 5 1.48 10.98 -13.14
N ALA A 6 2.73 11.20 -13.58
CA ALA A 6 3.04 11.29 -15.00
C ALA A 6 2.87 9.93 -15.70
N LEU A 7 3.23 8.83 -15.04
CA LEU A 7 3.00 7.48 -15.55
C LEU A 7 1.49 7.15 -15.59
N ALA A 8 0.75 7.50 -14.56
CA ALA A 8 -0.70 7.34 -14.50
C ALA A 8 -1.41 8.07 -15.65
N GLN A 9 -0.94 9.28 -16.00
CA GLN A 9 -1.45 10.01 -17.16
C GLN A 9 -1.20 9.26 -18.49
N GLN A 10 -0.06 8.58 -18.63
CA GLN A 10 0.25 7.78 -19.82
C GLN A 10 -0.61 6.52 -19.95
N VAL A 11 -1.09 5.96 -18.84
CA VAL A 11 -2.03 4.82 -18.87
C VAL A 11 -3.41 5.28 -19.35
N ARG A 12 -3.84 6.48 -18.96
CA ARG A 12 -5.15 7.06 -19.33
C ARG A 12 -5.19 7.67 -20.73
N ASP A 13 -4.03 7.97 -21.31
CA ASP A 13 -3.89 8.65 -22.60
C ASP A 13 -4.49 7.82 -23.76
N PRO A 14 -5.59 8.28 -24.39
CA PRO A 14 -6.29 7.54 -25.43
C PRO A 14 -5.44 7.34 -26.70
N HIS A 15 -4.42 8.17 -26.92
CA HIS A 15 -3.59 8.13 -28.13
C HIS A 15 -2.44 7.11 -28.05
N ARG A 16 -2.25 6.47 -26.89
CA ARG A 16 -1.21 5.45 -26.71
C ARG A 16 -1.70 4.06 -27.02
N ALA A 17 -0.81 3.27 -27.63
CA ALA A 17 -1.03 1.85 -27.86
C ALA A 17 -1.23 1.09 -26.53
N PRO A 18 -2.07 0.03 -26.49
CA PRO A 18 -2.32 -0.77 -25.28
C PRO A 18 -1.05 -1.28 -24.59
N SER A 19 -0.06 -1.73 -25.38
CA SER A 19 1.23 -2.20 -24.89
C SER A 19 2.04 -1.11 -24.15
N GLN A 20 1.99 0.14 -24.62
CA GLN A 20 2.63 1.28 -23.97
C GLN A 20 1.94 1.64 -22.66
N ARG A 21 0.61 1.60 -22.62
CA ARG A 21 -0.17 1.82 -21.39
C ARG A 21 0.13 0.75 -20.36
N ARG A 22 0.16 -0.52 -20.76
CA ARG A 22 0.58 -1.64 -19.91
C ARG A 22 1.98 -1.42 -19.33
N GLN A 23 2.93 -0.98 -20.15
CA GLN A 23 4.28 -0.70 -19.68
C GLN A 23 4.31 0.47 -18.69
N ALA A 24 3.54 1.53 -18.94
CA ALA A 24 3.41 2.65 -18.00
C ALA A 24 2.82 2.19 -16.66
N LEU A 25 1.80 1.33 -16.67
CA LEU A 25 1.22 0.75 -15.46
C LEU A 25 2.24 -0.10 -14.68
N ARG A 26 3.04 -0.91 -15.36
CA ARG A 26 4.13 -1.67 -14.71
C ARG A 26 5.18 -0.75 -14.07
N LYS A 27 5.52 0.37 -14.71
CA LYS A 27 6.40 1.38 -14.11
C LYS A 27 5.77 2.05 -12.89
N CYS A 28 4.44 2.17 -12.81
CA CYS A 28 3.77 2.61 -11.57
C CYS A 28 4.03 1.63 -10.41
N LEU A 29 4.07 0.32 -10.69
CA LEU A 29 4.33 -0.71 -9.67
C LEU A 29 5.77 -0.67 -9.16
N GLU A 30 6.75 -0.34 -9.99
CA GLU A 30 8.14 -0.11 -9.53
C GLU A 30 8.20 0.98 -8.44
N ARG A 31 7.24 1.91 -8.46
CA ARG A 31 7.15 2.97 -7.46
C ARG A 31 6.27 2.62 -6.26
N PHE A 32 5.28 1.76 -6.45
CA PHE A 32 4.35 1.35 -5.39
C PHE A 32 3.85 -0.08 -5.63
N ALA A 33 4.43 -1.04 -4.88
CA ALA A 33 4.06 -2.45 -4.94
C ALA A 33 3.93 -3.02 -3.52
N PRO A 34 2.75 -2.88 -2.88
CA PRO A 34 2.54 -3.30 -1.50
C PRO A 34 2.79 -4.80 -1.28
N TYR A 35 2.56 -5.67 -2.26
CA TYR A 35 2.81 -7.11 -2.13
C TYR A 35 4.13 -7.55 -2.78
N GLY A 36 4.89 -6.58 -3.28
CA GLY A 36 5.96 -6.81 -4.24
C GLY A 36 5.42 -6.81 -5.67
N HIS A 37 6.32 -6.56 -6.62
CA HIS A 37 5.94 -6.26 -8.00
C HIS A 37 5.08 -7.36 -8.64
N ARG A 38 5.50 -8.63 -8.52
CA ARG A 38 4.79 -9.76 -9.12
C ARG A 38 3.41 -10.01 -8.49
N ALA A 39 3.31 -10.04 -7.18
CA ALA A 39 2.04 -10.30 -6.49
C ALA A 39 1.05 -9.14 -6.68
N THR A 40 1.52 -7.89 -6.66
CA THR A 40 0.66 -6.73 -6.93
C THR A 40 0.15 -6.74 -8.38
N TRP A 41 1.00 -7.11 -9.35
CA TRP A 41 0.58 -7.27 -10.73
C TRP A 41 -0.50 -8.33 -10.89
N GLN A 42 -0.29 -9.52 -10.33
CA GLN A 42 -1.25 -10.62 -10.35
C GLN A 42 -2.60 -10.24 -9.73
N HIS A 43 -2.56 -9.54 -8.59
CA HIS A 43 -3.75 -9.03 -7.91
C HIS A 43 -4.53 -8.04 -8.78
N LEU A 44 -3.86 -7.07 -9.40
CA LEU A 44 -4.52 -6.10 -10.28
C LEU A 44 -5.11 -6.76 -11.54
N CYS A 45 -4.39 -7.73 -12.11
CA CYS A 45 -4.87 -8.51 -13.25
C CYS A 45 -6.14 -9.28 -12.89
N ALA A 46 -6.14 -9.95 -11.73
CA ALA A 46 -7.30 -10.69 -11.23
C ALA A 46 -8.49 -9.78 -10.91
N SER A 47 -8.27 -8.64 -10.25
CA SER A 47 -9.32 -7.67 -9.90
C SER A 47 -9.95 -7.02 -11.13
N ALA A 48 -9.13 -6.60 -12.10
CA ALA A 48 -9.60 -5.97 -13.33
C ALA A 48 -10.03 -6.98 -14.41
N GLY A 49 -9.77 -8.27 -14.23
CA GLY A 49 -10.24 -9.32 -15.15
C GLY A 49 -9.45 -9.48 -16.45
N PHE A 50 -8.14 -9.20 -16.46
CA PHE A 50 -7.29 -9.46 -17.63
C PHE A 50 -6.11 -10.39 -17.31
N HIS A 51 -5.58 -11.09 -18.30
CA HIS A 51 -4.49 -12.05 -18.08
C HIS A 51 -3.14 -11.33 -17.90
N PRO A 52 -2.28 -11.71 -16.92
CA PRO A 52 -0.99 -11.05 -16.66
C PRO A 52 -0.02 -11.00 -17.85
N ASP A 53 -0.07 -12.03 -18.69
CA ASP A 53 0.76 -12.17 -19.90
C ASP A 53 0.12 -11.60 -21.16
N ASP A 54 -1.11 -11.08 -21.06
CA ASP A 54 -1.73 -10.34 -22.15
C ASP A 54 -0.88 -9.12 -22.49
N ARG A 55 -0.54 -8.99 -23.78
CA ARG A 55 0.31 -7.93 -24.32
C ARG A 55 -0.50 -6.70 -24.70
N GLU A 56 -1.77 -6.88 -25.05
CA GLU A 56 -2.67 -5.83 -25.52
C GLU A 56 -4.04 -5.92 -24.82
N PRO A 57 -4.07 -5.88 -23.47
CA PRO A 57 -5.32 -5.89 -22.74
C PRO A 57 -6.16 -4.66 -23.08
N ASP A 58 -7.48 -4.79 -22.94
CA ASP A 58 -8.42 -3.69 -23.13
C ASP A 58 -7.96 -2.46 -22.31
N PRO A 59 -7.78 -1.29 -22.95
CA PRO A 59 -7.35 -0.08 -22.26
C PRO A 59 -8.25 0.32 -21.08
N SER A 60 -9.54 -0.01 -21.12
CA SER A 60 -10.47 0.27 -20.01
C SER A 60 -10.12 -0.54 -18.75
N LEU A 61 -9.73 -1.81 -18.91
CA LEU A 61 -9.28 -2.68 -17.82
C LEU A 61 -7.96 -2.20 -17.22
N LEU A 62 -7.05 -1.68 -18.05
CA LEU A 62 -5.81 -1.05 -17.58
C LEU A 62 -6.08 0.20 -16.73
N VAL A 63 -7.08 1.01 -17.11
CA VAL A 63 -7.49 2.18 -16.33
C VAL A 63 -8.14 1.75 -15.01
N ALA A 64 -9.00 0.74 -15.01
CA ALA A 64 -9.59 0.20 -13.78
C ALA A 64 -8.52 -0.33 -12.79
N ALA A 65 -7.52 -1.05 -13.30
CA ALA A 65 -6.38 -1.50 -12.49
C ALA A 65 -5.55 -0.33 -11.94
N LEU A 66 -5.36 0.74 -12.72
CA LEU A 66 -4.67 1.94 -12.27
C LEU A 66 -5.46 2.65 -11.16
N GLU A 67 -6.78 2.79 -11.29
CA GLU A 67 -7.64 3.42 -10.30
C GLU A 67 -7.56 2.68 -8.96
N GLU A 68 -7.56 1.35 -8.99
CA GLU A 68 -7.37 0.55 -7.78
C GLU A 68 -6.00 0.80 -7.13
N LEU A 69 -4.94 0.84 -7.94
CA LEU A 69 -3.58 1.13 -7.46
C LEU A 69 -3.49 2.54 -6.85
N GLU A 70 -4.16 3.52 -7.46
CA GLU A 70 -4.24 4.89 -6.98
C GLU A 70 -5.01 5.01 -5.65
N GLU A 71 -6.14 4.32 -5.52
CA GLU A 71 -6.91 4.28 -4.27
C GLU A 71 -6.04 3.72 -3.14
N ALA A 72 -5.39 2.59 -3.40
CA ALA A 72 -4.48 1.96 -2.44
C ALA A 72 -3.31 2.89 -2.06
N ARG A 73 -2.73 3.58 -3.04
CA ARG A 73 -1.68 4.56 -2.81
C ARG A 73 -2.17 5.75 -1.99
N SER A 74 -3.43 6.18 -2.18
CA SER A 74 -4.03 7.27 -1.40
C SER A 74 -4.18 6.90 0.06
N VAL A 75 -4.69 5.69 0.34
CA VAL A 75 -4.78 5.16 1.71
C VAL A 75 -3.41 5.17 2.38
N TRP A 76 -2.39 4.69 1.67
CA TRP A 76 -1.03 4.67 2.19
C TRP A 76 -0.46 6.07 2.47
N LEU A 77 -0.61 7.01 1.54
CA LEU A 77 -0.12 8.38 1.72
C LEU A 77 -0.82 9.11 2.86
N ALA A 78 -2.10 8.83 3.09
CA ALA A 78 -2.83 9.37 4.23
C ALA A 78 -2.20 8.87 5.55
N TYR A 79 -1.97 7.56 5.66
CA TYR A 79 -1.30 6.97 6.82
C TYR A 79 0.11 7.54 7.06
N GLU A 80 0.94 7.67 6.01
CA GLU A 80 2.27 8.31 6.10
C GLU A 80 2.19 9.73 6.69
N SER A 81 1.18 10.49 6.26
CA SER A 81 0.97 11.87 6.72
C SER A 81 0.60 11.93 8.20
N GLU A 82 -0.19 10.96 8.68
CA GLU A 82 -0.58 10.83 10.09
C GLU A 82 0.61 10.45 10.97
N VAL A 83 1.42 9.48 10.55
CA VAL A 83 2.67 9.11 11.23
C VAL A 83 3.60 10.33 11.32
N ALA A 84 3.79 11.06 10.22
CA ALA A 84 4.61 12.27 10.21
C ALA A 84 4.05 13.38 11.12
N ALA A 85 2.72 13.56 11.16
CA ALA A 85 2.07 14.51 12.06
C ALA A 85 2.25 14.12 13.53
N ARG A 86 2.02 12.86 13.89
CA ARG A 86 2.25 12.31 15.23
C ARG A 86 3.69 12.53 15.67
N ARG A 87 4.66 12.11 14.85
CA ARG A 87 6.09 12.27 15.14
C ARG A 87 6.51 13.73 15.31
N ARG A 88 5.90 14.66 14.57
CA ARG A 88 6.13 16.10 14.76
C ARG A 88 5.60 16.60 16.11
N ARG A 89 4.46 16.07 16.60
CA ARG A 89 3.91 16.40 17.93
C ARG A 89 4.77 15.82 19.05
N GLU A 90 5.09 14.52 18.99
CA GLU A 90 5.96 13.85 19.97
C GLU A 90 7.32 14.55 20.12
N LYS A 91 7.94 14.92 19.00
CA LYS A 91 9.22 15.67 19.01
C LYS A 91 9.09 17.04 19.70
N ARG A 92 7.95 17.73 19.53
CA ARG A 92 7.67 19.00 20.22
C ARG A 92 7.43 18.80 21.71
N GLU A 93 6.83 17.67 22.09
CA GLU A 93 6.56 17.26 23.48
C GLU A 93 7.80 16.63 24.16
N GLY A 94 8.95 16.58 23.48
CA GLY A 94 10.21 16.05 24.03
C GLY A 94 10.36 14.53 23.96
N ILE A 95 9.37 13.82 23.42
CA ILE A 95 9.40 12.36 23.25
C ILE A 95 10.26 12.04 22.02
N ARG A 96 11.46 11.51 22.26
CA ARG A 96 12.45 11.22 21.21
C ARG A 96 12.60 9.73 20.92
N GLN A 97 12.06 8.86 21.77
CA GLN A 97 12.15 7.42 21.56
C GLN A 97 11.12 6.96 20.51
N PRO A 98 11.51 6.11 19.54
CA PRO A 98 10.57 5.46 18.65
C PRO A 98 9.59 4.56 19.39
N THR A 99 8.31 4.64 19.04
CA THR A 99 7.32 3.66 19.49
C THR A 99 7.45 2.36 18.70
N ALA A 100 6.89 1.26 19.19
CA ALA A 100 6.85 -0.01 18.46
C ALA A 100 6.13 0.11 17.10
N LEU A 101 5.15 1.01 16.99
CA LEU A 101 4.49 1.32 15.71
C LEU A 101 5.43 2.03 14.72
N ASP A 102 6.31 2.91 15.22
CA ASP A 102 7.31 3.58 14.37
C ASP A 102 8.45 2.64 13.94
N GLU A 103 8.78 1.67 14.79
CA GLU A 103 9.75 0.62 14.45
C GLU A 103 9.17 -0.31 13.38
N TRP A 104 7.92 -0.76 13.56
CA TRP A 104 7.21 -1.51 12.53
C TRP A 104 7.14 -0.74 11.20
N HIS A 105 6.76 0.54 11.25
CA HIS A 105 6.71 1.42 10.07
C HIS A 105 8.04 1.45 9.32
N ARG A 106 9.15 1.63 10.05
CA ARG A 106 10.51 1.64 9.50
C ARG A 106 10.89 0.31 8.86
N LEU A 107 10.60 -0.82 9.53
CA LEU A 107 10.94 -2.16 9.06
C LEU A 107 10.12 -2.58 7.84
N THR A 108 8.86 -2.17 7.79
CA THR A 108 7.94 -2.53 6.70
C THR A 108 8.30 -1.81 5.41
N TRP A 109 8.86 -0.60 5.48
CA TRP A 109 9.13 0.20 4.28
C TRP A 109 10.58 0.18 3.75
N GLY A 110 11.49 -0.49 4.45
CA GLY A 110 12.93 -0.59 4.13
C GLY A 110 13.30 -1.47 2.92
N GLY A 111 12.42 -1.63 1.92
CA GLY A 111 12.75 -2.30 0.65
C GLY A 111 12.28 -3.76 0.51
N ARG A 112 11.27 -4.20 1.25
CA ARG A 112 10.57 -5.49 1.04
C ARG A 112 9.07 -5.27 0.90
N SER A 113 8.40 -6.15 0.16
CA SER A 113 6.93 -6.20 0.05
C SER A 113 6.27 -5.97 1.42
N LEU A 114 5.35 -5.01 1.52
CA LEU A 114 4.61 -4.65 2.75
C LEU A 114 3.87 -5.87 3.32
N LEU A 115 3.32 -6.71 2.44
CA LEU A 115 2.69 -7.97 2.80
C LEU A 115 3.33 -9.12 2.03
N ARG A 116 3.65 -10.19 2.77
CA ARG A 116 3.96 -11.48 2.16
C ARG A 116 2.66 -12.02 1.58
N CYS A 117 2.59 -12.07 0.26
CA CYS A 117 1.47 -12.64 -0.48
C CYS A 117 2.02 -13.66 -1.46
N ASP A 118 1.35 -14.82 -1.56
CA ASP A 118 1.59 -15.77 -2.63
C ASP A 118 1.09 -15.16 -3.95
N PRO A 119 1.96 -14.93 -4.95
CA PRO A 119 1.53 -14.38 -6.24
C PRO A 119 0.55 -15.28 -6.99
N ALA A 120 0.45 -16.58 -6.66
CA ALA A 120 -0.54 -17.48 -7.25
C ALA A 120 -1.95 -17.32 -6.64
N GLN A 121 -2.05 -16.74 -5.45
CA GLN A 121 -3.30 -16.60 -4.70
C GLN A 121 -3.40 -15.19 -4.10
N PRO A 122 -3.56 -14.16 -4.95
CA PRO A 122 -3.74 -12.81 -4.45
C PRO A 122 -5.03 -12.73 -3.62
N PRO A 123 -5.07 -11.89 -2.56
CA PRO A 123 -6.29 -11.68 -1.80
C PRO A 123 -7.38 -11.14 -2.73
N THR A 124 -8.63 -11.54 -2.48
CA THR A 124 -9.80 -11.15 -3.29
C THR A 124 -10.35 -9.74 -3.02
N PRO A 125 -10.24 -9.14 -1.81
CA PRO A 125 -10.65 -7.75 -1.62
C PRO A 125 -9.73 -6.78 -2.36
N ARG A 126 -10.27 -5.62 -2.75
CA ARG A 126 -9.49 -4.56 -3.43
C ARG A 126 -8.25 -4.17 -2.63
N LEU A 127 -7.19 -3.81 -3.35
CA LEU A 127 -5.90 -3.46 -2.76
C LEU A 127 -5.99 -2.42 -1.62
N ALA A 128 -6.80 -1.39 -1.82
CA ALA A 128 -7.03 -0.34 -0.83
C ALA A 128 -7.65 -0.87 0.47
N GLU A 129 -8.57 -1.81 0.37
CA GLU A 129 -9.22 -2.41 1.54
C GLU A 129 -8.26 -3.27 2.36
N VAL A 130 -7.42 -4.06 1.68
CA VAL A 130 -6.39 -4.85 2.36
C VAL A 130 -5.41 -3.94 3.12
N LEU A 131 -5.00 -2.82 2.51
CA LEU A 131 -4.15 -1.83 3.19
C LEU A 131 -4.84 -1.20 4.39
N ARG A 132 -6.12 -0.82 4.28
CA ARG A 132 -6.89 -0.29 5.42
C ARG A 132 -6.93 -1.29 6.57
N ARG A 133 -7.28 -2.55 6.29
CA ARG A 133 -7.33 -3.63 7.29
C ARG A 133 -5.97 -3.86 7.96
N MET A 134 -4.89 -3.83 7.18
CA MET A 134 -3.52 -3.96 7.69
C MET A 134 -3.17 -2.79 8.62
N ILE A 135 -3.40 -1.54 8.19
CA ILE A 135 -3.13 -0.35 8.99
C ILE A 135 -3.93 -0.41 10.30
N SER A 136 -5.24 -0.67 10.23
CA SER A 136 -6.08 -0.78 11.43
C SER A 136 -5.65 -1.90 12.38
N ALA A 137 -5.24 -3.06 11.87
CA ALA A 137 -4.75 -4.15 12.70
C ALA A 137 -3.44 -3.76 13.44
N MET A 138 -2.58 -2.97 12.80
CA MET A 138 -1.31 -2.53 13.35
C MET A 138 -1.48 -1.39 14.34
N ASP A 139 -2.34 -0.43 14.04
CA ASP A 139 -2.76 0.60 15.00
C ASP A 139 -3.46 -0.02 16.21
N GLY A 140 -4.25 -1.09 16.04
CA GLY A 140 -4.84 -1.81 17.18
C GLY A 140 -3.82 -2.56 18.03
N ARG A 141 -2.78 -3.15 17.41
CA ARG A 141 -1.73 -3.92 18.09
C ARG A 141 -0.70 -3.05 18.80
N TYR A 142 -0.39 -1.88 18.24
CA TYR A 142 0.72 -1.02 18.70
C TYR A 142 0.33 0.42 19.01
N GLY A 143 -0.87 0.86 18.60
CA GLY A 143 -1.39 2.22 18.81
C GLY A 143 -2.14 2.41 20.12
N HIS A 144 -2.13 1.41 21.02
CA HIS A 144 -2.51 1.68 22.40
C HIS A 144 -1.27 2.16 23.16
N PRO A 145 -1.18 3.45 23.56
CA PRO A 145 -0.25 3.81 24.61
C PRO A 145 -0.59 2.90 25.79
N ALA A 146 0.41 2.28 26.40
CA ALA A 146 0.23 1.39 27.54
C ALA A 146 -0.51 2.11 28.68
N GLY A 147 -1.83 2.13 28.62
CA GLY A 147 -2.71 2.37 29.73
C GLY A 147 -2.59 1.15 30.62
N ARG A 148 -1.65 1.25 31.58
CA ARG A 148 -1.66 0.53 32.86
C ARG A 148 -2.48 -0.76 32.82
N ARG A 149 -1.86 -1.85 32.36
CA ARG A 149 -2.29 -3.17 32.81
C ARG A 149 -1.80 -3.28 34.25
N THR A 150 -2.49 -2.59 35.15
CA THR A 150 -2.40 -2.86 36.59
C THR A 150 -2.90 -4.28 36.72
N MET A 151 -1.98 -5.24 36.78
CA MET A 151 -2.31 -6.53 37.37
C MET A 151 -2.75 -6.20 38.80
N ALA A 152 -4.05 -6.19 39.03
CA ALA A 152 -4.59 -6.21 40.37
C ALA A 152 -4.26 -7.58 40.95
N SER A 153 -3.05 -7.69 41.51
CA SER A 153 -2.79 -8.58 42.63
C SER A 153 -3.66 -8.08 43.78
N SER A 154 -4.60 -8.90 44.25
CA SER A 154 -5.24 -8.94 45.60
C SER A 154 -6.61 -9.63 45.44
N GLN A 155 -6.78 -10.90 45.79
CA GLN A 155 -6.98 -11.47 47.15
C GLN A 155 -8.45 -11.92 47.31
N GLY A 156 -8.63 -13.10 47.91
CA GLY A 156 -9.90 -13.75 48.18
C GLY A 156 -9.74 -15.26 48.14
#